data_AF-A0A2S2QTY3-F1
#
_entry.id   AF-A0A2S2QTY3-F1
#
_cell.length_a   1.000
_cell.length_b   1.000
_cell.length_c   1.000
_cell.angle_alpha   90.00
_cell.angle_beta   90.00
_cell.angle_gamma   90.00
#
_symmetry.space_group_name_H-M   'P 1'
#
loop_
_entity.id
_entity.type
_entity.pdbx_description
1 polymer ?
#
loop_
_entity_poly.entity_id
_entity_poly.type
_entity_poly.pdbx_seq_one_letter_code
_entity_poly.pdbx_strand_id
1 'polypeptide(L)'
;RKANHLTRKKTLIMKQQQQLPRTLELSDITIGTWNVRSLYRTGALTTTISCLERYKLDITAIQEVRWEDSGSITSQRMTMFYSGGTKHKRGVGFIVKDKILPNIVNFK
;
A
#
# COMPACT_ATOMS: atom_id res chain seq x y z
N ARG A 1 -22.56 27.48 65.93
CA ARG A 1 -22.25 28.15 64.65
C ARG A 1 -21.49 27.16 63.78
N LYS A 2 -22.06 26.80 62.61
CA LYS A 2 -21.55 25.82 61.65
C LYS A 2 -20.36 26.39 60.88
N ALA A 3 -19.36 25.56 60.56
CA ALA A 3 -18.53 25.73 59.37
C ALA A 3 -17.93 24.37 58.97
N ASN A 4 -18.57 23.71 58.01
CA ASN A 4 -18.02 22.55 57.31
C ASN A 4 -16.88 23.06 56.41
N HIS A 5 -15.64 22.72 56.76
CA HIS A 5 -14.49 22.98 55.90
C HIS A 5 -14.30 21.77 54.97
N LEU A 6 -14.98 21.78 53.81
CA LEU A 6 -14.73 20.85 52.73
C LEU A 6 -13.39 21.17 52.07
N THR A 7 -12.36 20.38 52.36
CA THR A 7 -11.07 20.42 51.67
C THR A 7 -11.24 19.89 50.26
N ARG A 8 -11.28 20.78 49.26
CA ARG A 8 -11.40 20.46 47.84
C ARG A 8 -10.10 19.76 47.38
N LYS A 9 -10.11 18.43 47.24
CA LYS A 9 -9.06 17.70 46.52
C LYS A 9 -9.00 18.22 45.09
N LYS A 10 -7.93 18.92 44.72
CA LYS A 10 -7.61 19.23 43.31
C LYS A 10 -7.22 17.91 42.63
N THR A 11 -8.14 17.33 41.87
CA THR A 11 -7.84 16.21 40.98
C THR A 11 -6.87 16.71 39.90
N LEU A 12 -5.65 16.19 39.90
CA LEU A 12 -4.73 16.31 38.77
C LEU A 12 -5.31 15.48 37.62
N ILE A 13 -6.03 16.14 36.72
CA ILE A 13 -6.35 15.54 35.42
C ILE A 13 -5.02 15.55 34.65
N MET A 14 -4.39 14.38 34.55
CA MET A 14 -3.36 14.18 33.54
C MET A 14 -4.01 14.50 32.20
N LYS A 15 -3.65 15.63 31.60
CA LYS A 15 -3.89 15.85 30.19
C LYS A 15 -3.14 14.72 29.49
N GLN A 16 -3.85 13.67 29.11
CA GLN A 16 -3.39 12.84 28.01
C GLN A 16 -3.05 13.83 26.90
N GLN A 17 -1.78 13.88 26.51
CA GLN A 17 -1.43 14.37 25.19
C GLN A 17 -2.27 13.49 24.27
N GLN A 18 -3.39 14.04 23.80
CA GLN A 18 -4.04 13.54 22.62
C GLN A 18 -2.95 13.63 21.57
N GLN A 19 -2.28 12.50 21.27
CA GLN A 19 -1.62 12.40 20.00
C GLN A 19 -2.73 12.69 19.02
N LEU A 20 -2.63 13.82 18.31
CA LEU A 20 -3.54 14.08 17.20
C LEU A 20 -3.61 12.77 16.40
N PRO A 21 -4.79 12.34 15.91
CA PRO A 21 -4.80 11.27 14.92
C PRO A 21 -3.71 11.66 13.94
N ARG A 22 -2.78 10.74 13.65
CA ARG A 22 -1.74 11.00 12.66
C ARG A 22 -2.53 11.28 11.39
N THR A 23 -2.86 12.54 11.16
CA THR A 23 -3.38 13.03 9.91
C THR A 23 -2.24 12.64 9.00
N LEU A 24 -2.40 11.52 8.31
CA LEU A 24 -1.64 11.32 7.11
C LEU A 24 -1.97 12.59 6.33
N GLU A 25 -1.02 13.53 6.30
CA GLU A 25 -0.87 14.41 5.16
C GLU A 25 -1.13 13.50 3.98
N LEU A 26 -2.27 13.68 3.31
CA LEU A 26 -2.60 12.93 2.11
C LEU A 26 -1.55 13.36 1.10
N SER A 27 -0.38 12.73 1.15
CA SER A 27 0.45 12.57 -0.03
C SER A 27 -0.46 11.85 -1.00
N ASP A 28 -0.98 12.57 -1.99
CA ASP A 28 -1.94 12.03 -2.94
C ASP A 28 -1.41 10.68 -3.44
N ILE A 29 -2.13 9.60 -3.12
CA ILE A 29 -1.74 8.26 -3.58
C ILE A 29 -1.97 8.24 -5.09
N THR A 30 -0.89 8.04 -5.84
CA THR A 30 -0.97 8.00 -7.29
C THR A 30 -1.30 6.58 -7.76
N ILE A 31 -2.41 6.43 -8.48
CA ILE A 31 -2.91 5.14 -8.94
C ILE A 31 -2.97 5.13 -10.46
N GLY A 32 -2.58 4.01 -11.07
CA GLY A 32 -2.65 3.81 -12.52
C GLY A 32 -3.18 2.44 -12.90
N THR A 33 -3.50 2.29 -14.18
CA THR A 33 -3.79 0.98 -14.79
C THR A 33 -2.99 0.85 -16.09
N TRP A 34 -2.41 -0.32 -16.35
CA TRP A 34 -1.66 -0.55 -17.59
C TRP A 34 -1.84 -1.98 -18.10
N ASN A 35 -2.38 -2.11 -19.31
CA ASN A 35 -2.25 -3.34 -20.09
C ASN A 35 -0.86 -3.40 -20.72
N VAL A 36 0.02 -4.20 -20.12
CA VAL A 36 1.43 -4.35 -20.53
C VAL A 36 1.62 -5.32 -21.68
N ARG A 37 0.52 -5.89 -22.20
CA ARG A 37 0.43 -6.94 -23.21
C ARG A 37 1.08 -8.27 -22.82
N SER A 38 2.27 -8.29 -22.22
CA SER A 38 2.88 -9.51 -21.67
C SER A 38 4.08 -9.21 -20.78
N LEU A 39 4.09 -9.76 -19.56
CA LEU A 39 5.28 -9.80 -18.70
C LEU A 39 6.08 -11.10 -18.83
N TYR A 40 5.64 -12.04 -19.66
CA TYR A 40 6.33 -13.31 -19.92
C TYR A 40 7.67 -13.14 -20.65
N ARG A 41 7.93 -11.97 -21.23
CA ARG A 41 9.20 -11.67 -21.91
C ARG A 41 10.26 -11.27 -20.88
N THR A 42 11.49 -11.73 -21.10
CA THR A 42 12.65 -11.34 -20.29
C THR A 42 12.78 -9.82 -20.21
N GLY A 43 13.00 -9.30 -19.00
CA GLY A 43 13.16 -7.87 -18.75
C GLY A 43 11.88 -7.04 -18.76
N ALA A 44 10.72 -7.59 -19.16
CA ALA A 44 9.47 -6.84 -19.25
C ALA A 44 9.02 -6.27 -17.89
N LEU A 45 9.17 -7.04 -16.81
CA LEU A 45 8.90 -6.56 -15.45
C LEU A 45 9.79 -5.37 -15.09
N THR A 46 11.09 -5.47 -15.35
CA THR A 46 12.06 -4.41 -15.08
C THR A 46 11.69 -3.13 -15.84
N THR A 47 11.39 -3.23 -17.13
CA THR A 47 10.94 -2.08 -17.93
C THR A 47 9.65 -1.48 -17.38
N THR A 48 8.70 -2.33 -17.00
CA THR A 48 7.43 -1.90 -16.40
C THR A 48 7.70 -1.10 -15.13
N ILE A 49 8.48 -1.64 -14.19
CA ILE A 49 8.84 -0.99 -12.94
C ILE A 49 9.54 0.35 -13.17
N SER A 50 10.52 0.42 -14.09
CA SER A 50 11.20 1.68 -14.41
C SER A 50 10.24 2.74 -14.98
N CYS A 51 9.22 2.34 -15.74
CA CYS A 51 8.16 3.25 -16.17
C CYS A 51 7.31 3.72 -14.97
N LEU A 52 6.89 2.82 -14.09
CA LEU A 52 6.09 3.20 -12.91
C LEU A 52 6.85 4.16 -11.98
N GLU A 53 8.15 3.95 -11.79
CA GLU A 53 9.02 4.87 -11.05
C GLU A 53 9.06 6.25 -11.74
N ARG A 54 9.22 6.30 -13.07
CA ARG A 54 9.23 7.56 -13.84
C ARG A 54 7.93 8.34 -13.69
N TYR A 55 6.78 7.66 -13.76
CA TYR A 55 5.46 8.27 -13.56
C TYR A 55 5.09 8.47 -12.09
N LYS A 56 5.99 8.09 -11.17
CA LYS A 56 5.83 8.19 -9.72
C LYS A 56 4.61 7.44 -9.17
N LEU A 57 4.07 6.45 -9.90
CA LEU A 57 2.89 5.69 -9.50
C LEU A 57 3.13 4.88 -8.23
N ASP A 58 2.21 4.97 -7.29
CA ASP A 58 2.28 4.29 -5.99
C ASP A 58 1.61 2.92 -6.01
N ILE A 59 0.48 2.80 -6.72
CA ILE A 59 -0.26 1.55 -6.94
C ILE A 59 -0.60 1.48 -8.43
N THR A 60 -0.33 0.36 -9.09
CA THR A 60 -0.70 0.18 -10.50
C THR A 60 -1.37 -1.16 -10.72
N ALA A 61 -2.58 -1.16 -11.29
CA ALA A 61 -3.22 -2.37 -11.78
C ALA A 61 -2.62 -2.76 -13.14
N ILE A 62 -2.09 -3.97 -13.26
CA ILE A 62 -1.49 -4.50 -14.49
C ILE A 62 -2.41 -5.56 -15.09
N GLN A 63 -2.59 -5.52 -16.41
CA GLN A 63 -3.39 -6.48 -17.17
C GLN A 63 -2.52 -7.18 -18.23
N GLU A 64 -2.93 -8.38 -18.63
CA GLU A 64 -2.19 -9.23 -19.56
C GLU A 64 -0.79 -9.61 -19.05
N VAL A 65 -0.70 -10.00 -17.78
CA VAL A 65 0.55 -10.47 -17.17
C VAL A 65 1.11 -11.70 -17.91
N ARG A 66 0.24 -12.65 -18.27
CA ARG A 66 0.56 -13.92 -18.95
C ARG A 66 1.56 -14.83 -18.21
N TRP A 67 1.71 -14.63 -16.92
CA TRP A 67 2.37 -15.62 -16.05
C TRP A 67 1.37 -16.68 -15.62
N GLU A 68 1.92 -17.81 -15.18
CA GLU A 68 1.16 -18.92 -14.62
C GLU A 68 1.04 -18.76 -13.10
N ASP A 69 0.03 -19.41 -12.53
CA ASP A 69 -0.27 -19.39 -11.10
C ASP A 69 -0.47 -17.99 -10.52
N SER A 70 -0.60 -17.91 -9.19
CA SER A 70 -0.70 -16.65 -8.47
C SER A 70 0.44 -16.55 -7.47
N GLY A 71 0.87 -15.33 -7.17
CA GLY A 71 1.94 -15.12 -6.22
C GLY A 71 2.38 -13.67 -6.12
N SER A 72 3.53 -13.47 -5.48
CA SER A 72 4.14 -12.16 -5.34
C SER A 72 5.61 -12.19 -5.69
N ILE A 73 6.11 -11.13 -6.33
CA ILE A 73 7.53 -10.93 -6.59
C ILE A 73 7.92 -9.50 -6.24
N THR A 74 9.01 -9.34 -5.51
CA THR A 74 9.56 -8.02 -5.17
C THR A 74 10.74 -7.69 -6.08
N SER A 75 10.77 -6.47 -6.60
CA SER A 75 11.86 -5.95 -7.43
C SER A 75 11.93 -4.43 -7.32
N GLN A 76 13.14 -3.89 -7.17
CA GLN A 76 13.42 -2.43 -7.16
C GLN A 76 12.48 -1.60 -6.25
N ARG A 77 12.22 -2.07 -5.02
CA ARG A 77 11.35 -1.41 -4.02
C ARG A 77 9.87 -1.34 -4.41
N MET A 78 9.45 -2.23 -5.29
CA MET A 78 8.05 -2.49 -5.59
C MET A 78 7.78 -3.98 -5.46
N THR A 79 6.58 -4.33 -5.00
CA THR A 79 6.08 -5.69 -5.02
C THR A 79 4.95 -5.80 -6.03
N MET A 80 5.09 -6.76 -6.92
CA MET A 80 4.04 -7.20 -7.81
C MET A 80 3.31 -8.38 -7.18
N PHE A 81 2.01 -8.22 -6.97
CA PHE A 81 1.07 -9.28 -6.67
C PHE A 81 0.36 -9.66 -7.97
N TYR A 82 0.32 -10.94 -8.32
CA TYR A 82 -0.26 -11.36 -9.60
C TYR A 82 -1.11 -12.60 -9.47
N SER A 83 -2.10 -12.67 -10.34
CA SER A 83 -2.93 -13.84 -10.54
C SER A 83 -3.00 -14.18 -12.02
N GLY A 84 -2.43 -15.33 -12.35
CA GLY A 84 -2.39 -15.98 -13.64
C GLY A 84 -3.25 -17.23 -13.69
N GLY A 85 -3.32 -17.84 -14.88
CA GLY A 85 -3.99 -19.12 -15.09
C GLY A 85 -2.99 -20.27 -15.25
N THR A 86 -3.45 -21.41 -15.73
CA THR A 86 -2.60 -22.58 -16.03
C THR A 86 -1.91 -22.53 -17.39
N LYS A 87 -2.07 -21.42 -18.11
CA LYS A 87 -1.47 -21.18 -19.43
C LYS A 87 -1.00 -19.73 -19.46
N HIS A 88 0.02 -19.43 -20.27
CA HIS A 88 0.51 -18.07 -20.55
C HIS A 88 -0.49 -17.18 -21.33
N LYS A 89 -1.72 -17.06 -20.82
CA LYS A 89 -2.82 -16.26 -21.38
C LYS A 89 -3.49 -15.49 -20.25
N ARG A 90 -4.02 -14.31 -20.56
CA ARG A 90 -4.72 -13.45 -19.59
C ARG A 90 -3.79 -13.11 -18.41
N GLY A 91 -4.35 -12.97 -17.21
CA GLY A 91 -3.63 -12.63 -15.99
C GLY A 91 -3.71 -11.15 -15.65
N VAL A 92 -3.78 -10.88 -14.35
CA VAL A 92 -3.87 -9.54 -13.77
C VAL A 92 -2.92 -9.44 -12.59
N GLY A 93 -2.64 -8.22 -12.14
CA GLY A 93 -1.87 -8.01 -10.92
C GLY A 93 -1.90 -6.58 -10.45
N PHE A 94 -1.32 -6.34 -9.29
CA PHE A 94 -1.04 -5.02 -8.75
C PHE A 94 0.45 -4.89 -8.51
N ILE A 95 1.05 -3.81 -9.01
CA ILE A 95 2.40 -3.40 -8.61
C ILE A 95 2.25 -2.27 -7.61
N VAL A 96 2.85 -2.44 -6.44
CA VAL A 96 2.72 -1.55 -5.30
C VAL A 96 4.10 -1.15 -4.82
N LYS A 97 4.33 0.14 -4.52
CA LYS A 97 5.57 0.56 -3.86
C LYS A 97 5.67 -0.03 -2.46
N ASP A 98 6.88 -0.40 -2.06
CA ASP A 98 7.13 -1.05 -0.77
C ASP A 98 6.65 -0.23 0.43
N LYS A 99 6.65 1.11 0.31
CA LYS A 99 6.12 2.02 1.35
C LYS A 99 4.64 1.80 1.69
N ILE A 100 3.86 1.20 0.78
CA ILE A 100 2.42 0.91 0.94
C ILE A 100 2.18 -0.52 1.42
N LEU A 101 3.17 -1.42 1.31
CA LEU A 101 3.03 -2.83 1.72
C LEU A 101 2.44 -3.03 3.13
N PRO A 102 2.81 -2.26 4.16
CA PRO A 102 2.23 -2.40 5.50
C PRO A 102 0.71 -2.19 5.56
N ASN A 103 0.13 -1.54 4.55
CA ASN A 103 -1.30 -1.26 4.46
C ASN A 103 -2.08 -2.34 3.67
N ILE A 104 -1.39 -3.34 3.11
CA ILE A 104 -2.03 -4.45 2.39
C ILE A 104 -2.55 -5.46 3.41
N VAL A 105 -3.87 -5.67 3.40
CA VAL A 105 -4.53 -6.58 4.35
C VAL A 105 -4.37 -8.05 3.95
N ASN A 106 -4.48 -8.36 2.65
CA ASN A 106 -4.41 -9.73 2.15
C ASN A 106 -4.15 -9.76 0.65
N PHE A 107 -3.41 -10.78 0.21
CA PHE A 107 -3.33 -11.23 -1.17
C PHE A 107 -3.19 -12.76 -1.13
N LYS A 108 -4.12 -13.48 -1.77
CA LYS A 108 -4.16 -14.95 -1.81
C LYS A 108 -3.76 -15.44 -3.19
#